data_AF-A0A9P9AEW1-F1
#
_entry.id   AF-A0A9P9AEW1-F1
#
_cell.length_a   1.000
_cell.length_b   1.000
_cell.length_c   1.000
_cell.angle_alpha   90.00
_cell.angle_beta   90.00
_cell.angle_gamma   90.00
#
_symmetry.space_group_name_H-M   'P 1'
#
loop_
_entity.id
_entity.type
_entity.pdbx_description
1 polymer ?
#
loop_
_entity_poly.entity_id
_entity_poly.type
_entity_poly.pdbx_seq_one_letter_code
_entity_poly.pdbx_strand_id
1 'polypeptide(L)'
;MYSSSGNYEAFARPPKPESTENKRTWIVGSGLSTAAFLVRDAQMPGKKITILEELHLPGSALDGLKFYWLNKRDPNFSLQRATIERGQDAGTGKLFTLNEKAQKEMIKLFLVARKEVEGW
;
A
#
# COMPACT_ATOMS: atom_id res chain seq x y z
N MET A 1 -6.91 -20.11 -3.66
CA MET A 1 -6.20 -19.16 -4.54
C MET A 1 -6.04 -19.80 -5.91
N TYR A 2 -6.25 -19.07 -6.99
CA TYR A 2 -5.97 -19.51 -8.37
C TYR A 2 -5.23 -18.40 -9.12
N SER A 3 -4.49 -18.76 -10.17
CA SER A 3 -3.78 -17.80 -11.01
C SER A 3 -4.64 -17.43 -12.21
N SER A 4 -4.59 -16.16 -12.60
CA SER A 4 -5.24 -15.65 -13.79
C SER A 4 -4.36 -14.61 -14.49
N SER A 5 -4.69 -14.31 -15.74
CA SER A 5 -4.00 -13.29 -16.56
C SER A 5 -4.98 -12.61 -17.50
N GLY A 6 -4.65 -11.39 -17.94
CA GLY A 6 -5.49 -10.59 -18.84
C GLY A 6 -6.43 -9.63 -18.13
N ASN A 7 -7.12 -8.80 -18.92
CA ASN A 7 -7.81 -7.61 -18.41
C ASN A 7 -9.03 -7.93 -17.53
N TYR A 8 -9.71 -9.05 -17.77
CA TYR A 8 -10.96 -9.37 -17.07
C TYR A 8 -10.75 -9.43 -15.55
N GLU A 9 -9.82 -10.26 -15.09
CA GLU A 9 -9.51 -10.40 -13.67
C GLU A 9 -8.71 -9.22 -13.11
N ALA A 10 -7.92 -8.53 -13.94
CA ALA A 10 -7.16 -7.36 -13.51
C ALA A 10 -8.07 -6.18 -13.11
N PHE A 11 -9.24 -6.05 -13.73
CA PHE A 11 -10.22 -4.99 -13.42
C PHE A 11 -11.38 -5.48 -12.55
N ALA A 12 -11.51 -6.79 -12.32
CA ALA A 12 -12.50 -7.34 -11.43
C ALA A 12 -12.28 -6.86 -9.99
N ARG A 13 -13.37 -6.59 -9.27
CA ARG A 13 -13.32 -6.25 -7.84
C ARG A 13 -13.84 -7.43 -7.04
N PRO A 14 -13.08 -7.97 -6.07
CA PRO A 14 -13.53 -9.10 -5.30
C PRO A 14 -14.71 -8.70 -4.40
N PRO A 15 -15.69 -9.59 -4.21
CA PRO A 15 -16.72 -9.39 -3.18
C PRO A 15 -16.07 -9.40 -1.80
N LYS A 16 -16.74 -8.77 -0.83
CA LYS A 16 -16.26 -8.74 0.56
C LYS A 16 -16.18 -10.18 1.11
N PRO A 17 -15.02 -10.64 1.59
CA PRO A 17 -14.91 -11.96 2.21
C PRO A 17 -15.78 -12.07 3.46
N GLU A 18 -16.24 -13.29 3.75
CA GLU A 18 -17.11 -13.53 4.88
C GLU A 18 -16.40 -13.27 6.22
N SER A 19 -17.14 -12.66 7.15
CA SER A 19 -16.70 -12.36 8.51
C SER A 19 -15.46 -11.47 8.63
N THR A 20 -15.06 -10.73 7.58
CA THR A 20 -13.93 -9.77 7.69
C THR A 20 -14.16 -8.75 8.80
N GLU A 21 -15.41 -8.32 9.00
CA GLU A 21 -15.78 -7.37 10.05
C GLU A 21 -15.45 -7.84 11.45
N ASN A 22 -15.39 -9.16 11.69
CA ASN A 22 -15.15 -9.75 13.01
C ASN A 22 -13.68 -10.14 13.24
N LYS A 23 -12.84 -10.06 12.20
CA LYS A 23 -11.42 -10.47 12.26
C LYS A 23 -10.50 -9.29 12.56
N ARG A 24 -9.39 -9.55 13.26
CA ARG A 24 -8.28 -8.60 13.51
C ARG A 24 -6.99 -9.19 12.96
N THR A 25 -6.10 -8.35 12.46
CA THR A 25 -4.83 -8.77 11.86
C THR A 25 -3.67 -8.01 12.48
N TRP A 26 -2.60 -8.73 12.83
CA TRP A 26 -1.31 -8.17 13.22
C TRP A 26 -0.28 -8.46 12.13
N ILE A 27 0.44 -7.43 11.70
CA ILE A 27 1.51 -7.53 10.69
C ILE A 27 2.82 -7.22 11.40
N VAL A 28 3.78 -8.14 11.35
CA VAL A 28 5.14 -7.93 11.88
C VAL A 28 6.02 -7.39 10.74
N GLY A 29 6.62 -6.22 10.98
CA GLY A 29 7.35 -5.42 10.00
C GLY A 29 6.45 -4.42 9.24
N SER A 30 7.04 -3.29 8.84
CA SER A 30 6.36 -2.16 8.17
C SER A 30 6.17 -2.32 6.66
N GLY A 31 6.11 -3.57 6.17
CA GLY A 31 5.75 -3.87 4.78
C GLY A 31 4.29 -3.50 4.49
N LEU A 32 4.06 -2.40 3.78
CA LEU A 32 2.71 -1.84 3.59
C LEU A 32 1.84 -2.58 2.57
N SER A 33 2.42 -3.45 1.73
CA SER A 33 1.69 -4.15 0.67
C SER A 33 0.56 -5.01 1.22
N THR A 34 0.81 -5.78 2.28
CA THR A 34 -0.21 -6.64 2.91
C THR A 34 -1.35 -5.82 3.49
N ALA A 35 -1.05 -4.70 4.17
CA ALA A 35 -2.09 -3.82 4.71
C ALA A 35 -2.95 -3.21 3.58
N ALA A 36 -2.34 -2.82 2.46
CA ALA A 36 -3.06 -2.30 1.31
C ALA A 36 -4.04 -3.33 0.72
N PHE A 37 -3.64 -4.59 0.56
CA PHE A 37 -4.54 -5.65 0.09
C PHE A 37 -5.66 -5.98 1.09
N LEU A 38 -5.39 -5.93 2.40
CA LEU A 38 -6.42 -6.15 3.42
C LEU A 38 -7.50 -5.06 3.40
N VAL A 39 -7.11 -3.80 3.21
CA VAL A 39 -8.07 -2.69 3.10
C VAL A 39 -8.80 -2.75 1.76
N ARG A 40 -8.07 -2.90 0.65
CA ARG A 40 -8.61 -2.80 -0.71
C ARG A 40 -9.46 -4.01 -1.10
N ASP A 41 -8.93 -5.21 -0.92
CA ASP A 41 -9.53 -6.44 -1.48
C ASP A 41 -10.33 -7.19 -0.42
N ALA A 42 -9.78 -7.32 0.79
CA ALA A 42 -10.51 -7.96 1.88
C ALA A 42 -11.55 -7.01 2.51
N GLN A 43 -11.50 -5.70 2.20
CA GLN A 43 -12.41 -4.69 2.74
C GLN A 43 -12.41 -4.69 4.29
N MET A 44 -11.24 -4.93 4.89
CA MET A 44 -11.06 -4.92 6.34
C MET A 44 -11.00 -3.49 6.86
N PRO A 45 -11.75 -3.14 7.92
CA PRO A 45 -11.63 -1.82 8.55
C PRO A 45 -10.20 -1.60 9.05
N GLY A 46 -9.57 -0.48 8.67
CA GLY A 46 -8.18 -0.18 9.04
C GLY A 46 -7.90 -0.25 10.55
N LYS A 47 -8.87 0.12 11.39
CA LYS A 47 -8.80 0.00 12.87
C LYS A 47 -8.59 -1.43 13.39
N LYS A 48 -8.79 -2.44 12.56
CA LYS A 48 -8.58 -3.87 12.85
C LYS A 48 -7.25 -4.40 12.31
N ILE A 49 -6.43 -3.54 11.72
CA ILE A 49 -5.09 -3.87 11.24
C ILE A 49 -4.09 -3.16 12.15
N THR A 50 -3.20 -3.92 12.76
CA THR A 50 -2.13 -3.40 13.62
C THR A 50 -0.79 -3.79 13.00
N ILE A 51 0.07 -2.80 12.75
CA ILE A 51 1.42 -3.01 12.22
C ILE A 51 2.40 -2.87 13.38
N LEU A 52 3.23 -3.90 13.58
CA LEU A 52 4.26 -3.97 14.60
C LEU A 52 5.60 -3.77 13.90
N GLU A 53 6.19 -2.59 14.06
CA GLU A 53 7.50 -2.24 13.52
C GLU A 53 8.50 -2.11 14.68
N GLU A 54 9.70 -2.66 14.48
CA GLU A 54 10.78 -2.60 15.45
C GLU A 54 11.46 -1.22 15.41
N LEU A 55 11.63 -0.67 14.21
CA LEU A 55 12.27 0.61 14.01
C LEU A 55 11.36 1.77 14.45
N HIS A 56 11.99 2.85 14.89
CA HIS A 56 11.27 4.07 15.25
C HIS A 56 10.55 4.72 14.05
N LEU A 57 11.12 4.56 12.86
CA LEU A 57 10.57 5.08 11.61
C LEU A 57 10.08 3.92 10.74
N PRO A 58 8.80 3.92 10.34
CA PRO A 58 8.26 2.91 9.45
C PRO A 58 8.74 3.12 8.01
N GLY A 59 8.70 2.06 7.20
CA GLY A 59 9.04 2.10 5.78
C GLY A 59 10.17 1.17 5.40
N SER A 60 10.98 0.73 6.37
CA SER A 60 12.08 -0.22 6.16
C SER A 60 12.95 0.19 4.95
N ALA A 61 13.17 -0.68 3.97
CA ALA A 61 13.95 -0.38 2.76
C ALA A 61 13.39 0.80 1.90
N LEU A 62 12.16 1.24 2.15
CA LEU A 62 11.52 2.37 1.48
C LEU A 62 11.51 3.65 2.34
N ASP A 63 12.23 3.68 3.45
CA ASP A 63 12.28 4.81 4.39
C ASP A 63 12.83 6.12 3.77
N GLY A 64 13.63 6.00 2.71
CA GLY A 64 14.28 7.14 2.09
C GLY A 64 15.15 7.94 3.07
N LEU A 65 15.73 7.32 4.11
CA LEU A 65 16.61 8.02 5.04
C LEU A 65 18.06 7.78 4.68
N LYS A 66 18.46 6.49 4.66
CA LYS A 66 19.85 6.11 4.41
C LYS A 66 20.23 6.23 2.93
N PHE A 67 19.27 5.99 2.04
CA PHE A 67 19.48 6.00 0.60
C PHE A 67 19.05 7.28 -0.09
N TYR A 68 18.48 8.28 0.60
CA TYR A 68 17.99 9.50 -0.07
C TYR A 68 19.10 10.31 -0.72
N TRP A 69 20.20 10.54 0.00
CA TRP A 69 21.35 11.24 -0.57
C TRP A 69 22.07 10.42 -1.63
N LEU A 70 22.02 9.08 -1.54
CA LEU A 70 22.53 8.19 -2.56
C LEU A 70 21.67 8.25 -3.83
N ASN A 71 20.34 8.12 -3.71
CA ASN A 71 19.37 8.24 -4.80
C ASN A 71 19.35 9.63 -5.45
N LYS A 72 19.63 10.69 -4.67
CA LYS A 72 19.81 12.06 -5.19
C LYS A 72 21.09 12.21 -6.01
N ARG A 73 22.14 11.45 -5.66
CA ARG A 73 23.42 11.43 -6.39
C ARG A 73 23.42 10.43 -7.53
N ASP A 74 22.53 9.45 -7.50
CA ASP A 74 22.35 8.48 -8.57
C ASP A 74 21.74 9.22 -9.79
N PRO A 75 22.48 9.33 -10.92
CA PRO A 75 21.92 9.90 -12.14
C PRO A 75 20.80 9.04 -12.74
N ASN A 76 20.59 7.82 -12.22
CA ASN A 76 19.57 6.90 -12.67
C ASN A 76 18.25 7.16 -11.94
N PHE A 77 17.43 8.04 -12.52
CA PHE A 77 16.05 8.26 -12.10
C PHE A 77 15.11 7.79 -13.20
N SER A 78 14.16 6.92 -12.87
CA SER A 78 13.04 6.61 -13.76
C SER A 78 11.92 7.62 -13.55
N LEU A 79 11.62 8.42 -14.58
CA LEU A 79 10.42 9.26 -14.60
C LEU A 79 9.13 8.43 -14.79
N GLN A 80 9.28 7.14 -15.10
CA GLN A 80 8.22 6.21 -15.46
C GLN A 80 7.81 5.38 -14.23
N ARG A 81 6.59 5.62 -13.74
CA ARG A 81 6.07 4.99 -12.50
C ARG A 81 5.33 3.68 -12.72
N ALA A 82 4.85 3.46 -13.93
CA ALA A 82 4.18 2.22 -14.32
C ALA A 82 4.59 1.87 -15.75
N THR A 83 4.78 0.57 -16.02
CA THR A 83 5.14 0.07 -17.34
C THR A 83 4.08 -0.90 -17.83
N ILE A 84 3.75 -0.83 -19.11
CA ILE A 84 2.96 -1.83 -19.83
C ILE A 84 3.85 -2.53 -20.87
N GLU A 85 3.37 -3.64 -21.42
CA GLU A 85 3.98 -4.30 -22.60
C GLU A 85 5.52 -4.45 -22.54
N ARG A 86 6.03 -4.95 -21.40
CA ARG A 86 7.47 -5.22 -21.20
C ARG A 86 8.36 -3.97 -21.24
N GLY A 87 7.91 -2.89 -20.60
CA GLY A 87 8.77 -1.73 -20.30
C GLY A 87 8.36 -0.42 -20.97
N GLN A 88 7.27 -0.42 -21.76
CA GLN A 88 6.71 0.81 -22.32
C GLN A 88 6.04 1.64 -21.22
N ASP A 89 6.13 2.96 -21.31
CA ASP A 89 5.47 3.86 -20.37
C ASP A 89 3.95 3.62 -20.39
N ALA A 90 3.37 3.39 -19.22
CA ALA A 90 1.92 3.26 -19.06
C ALA A 90 1.15 4.57 -19.31
N GLY A 91 1.84 5.68 -19.60
CA GLY A 91 1.23 6.98 -19.93
C GLY A 91 0.52 7.63 -18.74
N THR A 92 0.76 7.12 -17.52
CA THR A 92 0.11 7.60 -16.28
C THR A 92 0.63 8.98 -15.83
N GLY A 93 1.75 9.43 -16.40
CA GLY A 93 2.40 10.68 -16.04
C GLY A 93 2.74 10.74 -14.54
N LYS A 94 2.46 11.87 -13.90
CA LYS A 94 2.63 12.05 -12.44
C LYS A 94 1.36 11.71 -11.65
N LEU A 95 0.37 11.06 -12.27
CA LEU A 95 -0.94 10.80 -11.67
C LEU A 95 -0.99 9.39 -11.10
N PHE A 96 -1.42 9.28 -9.84
CA PHE A 96 -1.60 7.99 -9.15
C PHE A 96 -2.94 7.32 -9.44
N THR A 97 -3.83 7.99 -10.19
CA THR A 97 -5.21 7.56 -10.54
C THR A 97 -6.10 7.12 -9.36
N LEU A 98 -5.66 7.35 -8.12
CA LEU A 98 -6.45 7.09 -6.91
C LEU A 98 -7.64 8.03 -6.87
N ASN A 99 -8.84 7.48 -6.64
CA ASN A 99 -10.02 8.30 -6.35
C ASN A 99 -9.88 9.02 -5.00
N GLU A 100 -10.67 10.08 -4.80
CA GLU A 100 -10.56 10.95 -3.63
C GLU A 100 -10.75 10.19 -2.30
N LYS A 101 -11.60 9.16 -2.29
CA LYS A 101 -11.80 8.29 -1.12
C LYS A 101 -10.52 7.53 -0.77
N ALA A 102 -9.88 6.90 -1.75
CA ALA A 102 -8.65 6.14 -1.56
C ALA A 102 -7.49 7.05 -1.11
N GLN A 103 -7.42 8.28 -1.64
CA GLN A 103 -6.44 9.27 -1.20
C GLN A 103 -6.64 9.64 0.29
N LYS A 104 -7.88 9.91 0.71
CA LYS A 104 -8.21 10.22 2.12
C LYS A 104 -7.92 9.06 3.06
N GLU A 105 -8.23 7.83 2.67
CA GLU A 105 -7.93 6.64 3.47
C GLU A 105 -6.41 6.42 3.62
N MET A 106 -5.63 6.64 2.56
CA MET A 106 -4.16 6.53 2.66
C MET A 106 -3.55 7.62 3.54
N ILE A 107 -3.98 8.88 3.41
CA ILE A 107 -3.50 9.96 4.28
C ILE A 107 -3.84 9.64 5.73
N LYS A 108 -5.07 9.16 5.99
CA LYS A 108 -5.47 8.73 7.33
C LYS A 108 -4.59 7.60 7.85
N LEU A 109 -4.31 6.58 7.03
CA LEU A 109 -3.43 5.48 7.44
C LEU A 109 -2.02 5.96 7.81
N PHE A 110 -1.45 6.92 7.05
CA PHE A 110 -0.11 7.46 7.31
C PHE A 110 -0.04 8.42 8.50
N LEU A 111 -1.09 9.19 8.75
CA LEU A 111 -1.09 10.24 9.77
C LEU A 111 -1.79 9.84 11.06
N VAL A 112 -2.45 8.67 11.11
CA VAL A 112 -3.14 8.24 12.32
C VAL A 112 -2.12 8.08 13.45
N ALA A 113 -2.36 8.78 14.56
CA ALA A 113 -1.50 8.69 15.71
C ALA A 113 -1.65 7.30 16.36
N ARG A 114 -0.54 6.74 16.85
CA ARG A 114 -0.53 5.43 17.54
C ARG A 114 -1.62 5.29 18.61
N LYS A 115 -1.84 6.35 19.39
CA LYS A 115 -2.87 6.44 20.44
C LYS A 115 -4.31 6.28 19.94
N GLU A 116 -4.58 6.59 18.67
CA GLU A 116 -5.91 6.48 18.07
C GLU A 116 -6.21 5.06 17.56
N VAL A 117 -5.17 4.23 17.41
CA VAL A 117 -5.28 2.85 16.90
C VAL A 117 -5.14 1.82 18.03
N GLU A 118 -4.31 2.12 19.02
CA GLU A 118 -4.13 1.34 20.25
C GLU A 118 -5.14 1.85 21.29
N GLY A 119 -6.33 1.26 21.36
CA GLY A 119 -7.39 1.64 22.30
C GLY A 119 -7.08 1.33 23.78
N TRP A 120 -6.09 2.04 24.33
CA TRP A 120 -5.71 2.06 25.75
C TRP A 120 -5.64 3.50 26.26
#